data_AF-A0A8S2YAN8-F1
#
_entry.id   AF-A0A8S2YAN8-F1
#
_cell.length_a   1.000
_cell.length_b   1.000
_cell.length_c   1.000
_cell.angle_alpha   90.00
_cell.angle_beta   90.00
_cell.angle_gamma   90.00
#
_symmetry.space_group_name_H-M   'P 1'
#
loop_
_entity.id
_entity.type
_entity.pdbx_description
1 polymer ?
#
loop_
_entity_poly.entity_id
_entity_poly.type
_entity_poly.pdbx_seq_one_letter_code
_entity_poly.pdbx_strand_id
1 'polypeptide(L)'
;FALDNENQNTNDQTELSNKKKDYIKRHRLSIINEYLMNTSTHGLKSLGLAYNSFNGLFYYYHYPTQTIIEIKSETELNFPAVICCNSNPFRYDKINESFNNYLLNTNCTYIHNNVYCMKQFINNLFNSNNQTQVVNYGYDINDLLAGCNYNILNCRHKLKYIQ
;
A
#
# COMPACT_ATOMS: atom_id res chain seq x y z
N PHE A 1 41.26 86.60 39.23
CA PHE A 1 39.91 86.47 38.65
C PHE A 1 40.01 85.92 37.23
N ALA A 2 40.26 84.62 37.09
CA ALA A 2 40.30 83.95 35.78
C ALA A 2 40.21 82.44 36.00
N LEU A 3 39.02 81.90 36.27
CA LEU A 3 38.83 80.45 36.43
C LEU A 3 37.42 79.92 36.06
N ASP A 4 36.54 80.72 35.43
CA ASP A 4 35.15 80.29 35.16
C ASP A 4 34.82 80.04 33.68
N ASN A 5 35.77 80.16 32.74
CA ASN A 5 35.49 80.04 31.30
C ASN A 5 35.78 78.67 30.66
N GLU A 6 36.32 77.69 31.39
CA GLU A 6 36.61 76.35 30.80
C GLU A 6 35.50 75.31 31.01
N ASN A 7 34.60 75.49 31.99
CA ASN A 7 33.55 74.49 32.30
C ASN A 7 32.25 74.62 31.49
N GLN A 8 32.01 75.72 30.78
CA GLN A 8 30.85 75.85 29.89
C GLN A 8 31.08 75.14 28.54
N ASN A 9 32.31 75.14 28.03
CA ASN A 9 32.64 74.49 26.75
C ASN A 9 32.53 72.96 26.78
N THR A 10 32.78 72.32 27.92
CA THR A 10 32.72 70.84 28.05
C THR A 10 31.29 70.31 28.14
N ASN A 11 30.36 71.06 28.74
CA ASN A 11 28.93 70.70 28.80
C ASN A 11 28.24 70.87 27.43
N ASP A 12 28.56 71.94 26.69
CA ASP A 12 28.02 72.13 25.34
C ASP A 12 28.58 71.08 24.35
N GLN A 13 29.83 70.67 24.51
CA GLN A 13 30.43 69.61 23.69
C GLN A 13 29.85 68.22 23.97
N THR A 14 29.48 67.93 25.22
CA THR A 14 28.84 66.65 25.59
C THR A 14 27.38 66.59 25.15
N GLU A 15 26.64 67.70 25.23
CA GLU A 15 25.27 67.78 24.72
C GLU A 15 25.23 67.64 23.19
N LEU A 16 26.17 68.27 22.48
CA LEU A 16 26.32 68.14 21.04
C LEU A 16 26.69 66.71 20.61
N SER A 17 27.56 66.05 21.38
CA SER A 17 27.93 64.64 21.18
C SER A 17 26.74 63.69 21.34
N ASN A 18 25.90 63.90 22.36
CA ASN A 18 24.70 63.10 22.59
C ASN A 18 23.63 63.33 21.51
N LYS A 19 23.40 64.59 21.11
CA LYS A 19 22.53 64.93 19.97
C LYS A 19 22.99 64.25 18.67
N LYS A 20 24.31 64.18 18.44
CA LYS A 20 24.89 63.49 17.27
C LYS A 20 24.67 61.97 17.32
N LYS A 21 24.79 61.34 18.49
CA LYS A 21 24.51 59.90 18.66
C LYS A 21 23.02 59.58 18.43
N ASP A 22 22.12 60.41 18.94
CA ASP A 22 20.68 60.23 18.74
C ASP A 22 20.24 60.46 17.29
N TYR A 23 20.88 61.40 16.60
CA TYR A 23 20.69 61.58 15.16
C TYR A 23 21.12 60.34 14.37
N ILE A 24 22.31 59.79 14.64
CA ILE A 24 22.81 58.58 13.97
C ILE A 24 21.90 57.38 14.26
N LYS A 25 21.40 57.23 15.50
CA LYS A 25 20.47 56.17 15.87
C LYS A 25 19.16 56.26 15.10
N ARG A 26 18.56 57.46 15.03
CA ARG A 26 17.32 57.70 14.27
C ARG A 26 17.52 57.49 12.76
N HIS A 27 18.64 57.93 12.22
CA HIS A 27 18.97 57.74 10.81
C HIS A 27 19.14 56.25 10.47
N ARG A 28 19.79 55.46 11.32
CA ARG A 28 19.92 54.00 11.13
C ARG A 28 18.56 53.30 11.16
N LEU A 29 17.67 53.69 12.08
CA LEU A 29 16.30 53.15 12.14
C LEU A 29 15.47 53.57 10.92
N SER A 30 15.66 54.79 10.43
CA SER A 30 15.00 55.26 9.20
C SER A 30 15.41 54.43 7.99
N ILE A 31 16.70 54.16 7.81
CA ILE A 31 17.21 53.32 6.71
C ILE A 31 16.63 51.90 6.81
N ILE A 32 16.63 51.30 8.01
CA ILE A 32 16.08 49.95 8.21
C ILE A 32 14.59 49.93 7.90
N ASN A 33 13.83 50.92 8.37
CA ASN A 33 12.40 51.02 8.10
C ASN A 33 12.11 51.26 6.61
N GLU A 34 12.92 52.09 5.93
CA GLU A 34 12.80 52.33 4.51
C GLU A 34 13.15 51.08 3.69
N TYR A 35 14.19 50.33 4.08
CA TYR A 35 14.54 49.05 3.44
C TYR A 35 13.46 47.98 3.65
N LEU A 36 12.85 47.93 4.83
CA LEU A 36 11.72 47.05 5.13
C LEU A 36 10.44 47.44 4.37
N MET A 37 10.26 48.72 4.04
CA MET A 37 9.10 49.20 3.27
C MET A 37 9.32 49.16 1.75
N ASN A 38 10.56 49.27 1.28
CA ASN A 38 10.93 49.32 -0.14
C ASN A 38 11.39 47.98 -0.72
N THR A 39 11.66 46.97 0.11
CA THR A 39 11.86 45.61 -0.40
C THR A 39 10.52 45.01 -0.82
N SER A 40 10.47 44.43 -2.02
CA SER A 40 9.27 43.89 -2.67
C SER A 40 8.64 42.66 -1.98
N THR A 41 8.94 42.45 -0.70
CA THR A 41 8.17 41.55 0.15
C THR A 41 6.94 42.30 0.62
N HIS A 42 5.84 42.18 -0.13
CA HIS A 42 4.52 42.63 0.29
C HIS A 42 4.34 42.39 1.81
N GLY A 43 4.26 43.49 2.56
CA GLY A 43 4.63 43.55 3.97
C GLY A 43 4.09 42.41 4.83
N LEU A 44 4.96 41.82 5.66
CA LEU A 44 4.63 41.01 6.85
C LEU A 44 3.38 40.08 6.74
N LYS A 45 3.12 39.53 5.54
CA LYS A 45 2.25 38.37 5.30
C LYS A 45 3.07 37.07 5.32
N SER A 46 4.27 37.10 5.90
CA SER A 46 5.24 35.99 5.89
C SER A 46 4.76 34.77 6.68
N LEU A 47 4.00 34.95 7.76
CA LEU A 47 3.47 33.85 8.58
C LEU A 47 2.43 32.99 7.82
N GLY A 48 1.52 33.62 7.07
CA GLY A 48 0.51 32.90 6.29
C GLY A 48 1.11 32.17 5.08
N LEU A 49 2.11 32.77 4.42
CA LEU A 49 2.82 32.12 3.31
C LEU A 49 3.64 30.92 3.80
N ALA A 50 4.34 31.06 4.94
CA ALA A 50 5.11 29.96 5.53
C ALA A 50 4.19 28.80 5.93
N TYR A 51 3.10 29.07 6.64
CA TYR A 51 2.13 28.04 7.06
C TYR A 51 1.55 27.26 5.87
N ASN A 52 1.13 27.96 4.80
CA ASN A 52 0.61 27.31 3.60
C ASN A 52 1.69 26.49 2.85
N SER A 53 2.93 26.96 2.84
CA SER A 53 4.06 26.26 2.21
C SER A 53 4.41 24.97 2.97
N PHE A 54 4.43 25.02 4.31
CA PHE A 54 4.65 23.83 5.13
C PHE A 54 3.52 22.82 5.00
N ASN A 55 2.25 23.27 4.98
CA ASN A 55 1.12 22.38 4.78
C ASN A 55 1.17 21.67 3.41
N GLY A 56 1.55 22.37 2.35
CA GLY A 56 1.78 21.76 1.03
C GLY A 56 2.89 20.71 1.06
N LEU A 57 3.98 20.97 1.79
CA LEU A 57 5.09 20.03 1.98
C LEU A 57 4.65 18.79 2.77
N PHE A 58 3.91 18.96 3.87
CA PHE A 58 3.35 17.85 4.64
C PHE A 58 2.39 17.02 3.78
N TYR A 59 1.48 17.67 3.04
CA TYR A 59 0.55 16.98 2.14
C TYR A 59 1.29 16.20 1.04
N TYR A 60 2.35 16.76 0.46
CA TYR A 60 3.20 16.07 -0.51
C TYR A 60 3.87 14.82 0.10
N TYR A 61 4.43 14.93 1.30
CA TYR A 61 5.06 13.79 2.01
C TYR A 61 4.07 12.77 2.57
N HIS A 62 2.78 13.08 2.60
CA HIS A 62 1.73 12.11 2.86
C HIS A 62 1.42 11.21 1.66
N TYR A 63 2.02 11.48 0.48
CA TYR A 63 1.81 10.73 -0.77
C TYR A 63 0.32 10.39 -1.04
N PRO A 64 -0.59 11.37 -1.01
CA PRO A 64 -1.99 11.12 -1.26
C PRO A 64 -2.17 10.65 -2.71
N THR A 65 -2.91 9.57 -2.89
CA THR A 65 -3.24 9.03 -4.22
C THR A 65 -4.72 9.25 -4.48
N GLN A 66 -5.06 9.54 -5.74
CA GLN A 66 -6.44 9.63 -6.22
C GLN A 66 -6.68 8.50 -7.21
N THR A 67 -7.78 7.77 -7.01
CA THR A 67 -8.22 6.74 -7.95
C THR A 67 -9.36 7.28 -8.81
N ILE A 68 -9.22 7.15 -10.12
CA ILE A 68 -10.27 7.48 -11.09
C ILE A 68 -10.69 6.16 -11.73
N ILE A 69 -11.97 5.83 -11.65
CA ILE A 69 -12.55 4.62 -12.23
C ILE A 69 -13.29 5.02 -13.50
N GLU A 70 -12.84 4.50 -14.64
CA GLU A 70 -13.44 4.73 -15.94
C GLU A 70 -13.82 3.37 -16.56
N ILE A 71 -15.04 3.25 -17.08
CA ILE A 71 -15.50 2.06 -17.79
C ILE A 71 -15.29 2.29 -19.28
N LYS A 72 -14.35 1.57 -19.87
CA LYS A 72 -14.08 1.59 -21.31
C LYS A 72 -14.68 0.35 -21.97
N SER A 73 -15.28 0.54 -23.14
CA SER A 73 -15.74 -0.56 -23.99
C SER A 73 -14.76 -0.74 -25.13
N GLU A 74 -14.21 -1.95 -25.25
CA GLU A 74 -13.27 -2.33 -26.31
C GLU A 74 -13.92 -3.37 -27.21
N THR A 75 -13.50 -3.43 -28.48
CA THR A 75 -14.07 -4.36 -29.48
C THR A 75 -13.60 -5.80 -29.29
N GLU A 76 -12.44 -6.00 -28.67
CA GLU A 76 -11.84 -7.29 -28.41
C GLU A 76 -11.32 -7.33 -26.97
N LEU A 77 -11.62 -8.41 -26.26
CA LEU A 77 -11.17 -8.62 -24.89
C LEU A 77 -10.58 -10.03 -24.79
N ASN A 78 -9.50 -10.14 -24.02
CA ASN A 78 -8.93 -11.45 -23.70
C ASN A 78 -9.91 -12.22 -22.82
N PHE A 79 -10.31 -13.41 -23.27
CA PHE A 79 -11.17 -14.27 -22.47
C PHE A 79 -10.39 -14.79 -21.24
N PRO A 80 -10.94 -14.64 -20.02
CA PRO A 80 -10.23 -15.00 -18.81
C PRO A 80 -10.05 -16.52 -18.68
N ALA A 81 -9.08 -16.92 -17.85
CA ALA A 81 -8.98 -18.32 -17.45
C ALA A 81 -10.22 -18.70 -16.61
N VAL A 82 -10.91 -19.76 -17.02
CA VAL A 82 -12.03 -20.34 -16.28
C VAL A 82 -11.55 -21.59 -15.56
N ILE A 83 -11.65 -21.59 -14.24
CA ILE A 83 -11.29 -22.73 -13.39
C ILE A 83 -12.58 -23.29 -12.81
N CYS A 84 -12.87 -24.55 -13.12
CA CYS A 84 -14.02 -25.28 -12.59
C CYS A 84 -13.53 -26.53 -11.87
N CYS A 85 -13.97 -26.70 -10.62
CA CYS A 85 -13.67 -27.88 -9.83
C CYS A 85 -14.96 -28.65 -9.55
N ASN A 86 -14.91 -29.97 -9.59
CA ASN A 86 -16.00 -30.78 -9.05
C ASN A 86 -16.07 -30.53 -7.54
N SER A 87 -17.27 -30.27 -7.00
CA SER A 87 -17.47 -30.12 -5.56
C SER A 87 -17.11 -31.39 -4.78
N ASN A 88 -17.26 -32.55 -5.43
CA ASN A 88 -16.75 -33.79 -4.88
C ASN A 88 -15.29 -34.01 -5.35
N PRO A 89 -14.31 -34.00 -4.43
CA PRO A 89 -12.90 -34.19 -4.79
C PRO A 89 -12.57 -35.62 -5.21
N PHE A 90 -13.39 -36.61 -4.82
CA PHE A 90 -13.08 -38.02 -5.03
C PHE A 90 -14.18 -38.77 -5.75
N ARG A 91 -13.77 -39.68 -6.61
CA ARG A 91 -14.63 -40.70 -7.21
C ARG A 91 -14.84 -41.85 -6.25
N TYR A 92 -16.09 -42.17 -5.93
CA TYR A 92 -16.41 -43.20 -4.95
C TYR A 92 -15.94 -44.59 -5.39
N ASP A 93 -16.10 -44.92 -6.67
CA ASP A 93 -15.66 -46.18 -7.26
C ASP A 93 -14.14 -46.39 -7.14
N LYS A 94 -13.35 -45.33 -7.27
CA LYS A 94 -11.90 -45.39 -7.14
C LYS A 94 -11.41 -45.43 -5.70
N ILE A 95 -12.08 -44.73 -4.79
CA ILE A 95 -11.62 -44.60 -3.41
C ILE A 95 -12.03 -45.79 -2.54
N ASN A 96 -13.11 -46.48 -2.89
CA ASN A 96 -13.69 -47.56 -2.07
C ASN A 96 -12.73 -48.73 -1.87
N GLU A 97 -12.04 -49.18 -2.91
CA GLU A 97 -11.07 -50.29 -2.80
C GLU A 97 -9.91 -49.93 -1.86
N SER A 98 -9.31 -48.76 -2.05
CA SER A 98 -8.23 -48.27 -1.19
C SER A 98 -8.68 -48.04 0.25
N PHE A 99 -9.92 -47.58 0.45
CA PHE A 99 -10.49 -47.41 1.77
C PHE A 99 -10.72 -48.76 2.47
N ASN A 100 -11.23 -49.77 1.76
CA ASN A 100 -11.41 -51.12 2.32
C ASN A 100 -10.06 -51.75 2.70
N ASN A 101 -9.03 -51.58 1.87
CA ASN A 101 -7.67 -52.02 2.21
C ASN A 101 -7.13 -51.30 3.45
N TYR A 102 -7.41 -50.00 3.59
CA TYR A 102 -7.06 -49.24 4.79
C TYR A 102 -7.79 -49.76 6.03
N LEU A 103 -9.08 -50.08 5.93
CA LEU A 103 -9.85 -50.67 7.04
C LEU A 103 -9.30 -52.03 7.48
N LEU A 104 -8.81 -52.85 6.55
CA LEU A 104 -8.21 -54.16 6.88
C LEU A 104 -6.85 -54.02 7.58
N ASN A 105 -6.05 -53.04 7.18
CA ASN A 105 -4.68 -52.85 7.68
C ASN A 105 -4.60 -52.01 8.96
N THR A 106 -5.69 -51.37 9.36
CA THR A 106 -5.74 -50.51 10.55
C THR A 106 -6.76 -51.04 11.54
N ASN A 107 -6.59 -50.74 12.83
CA ASN A 107 -7.59 -51.05 13.86
C ASN A 107 -8.81 -50.11 13.79
N CYS A 108 -9.20 -49.65 12.60
CA CYS A 108 -10.44 -48.94 12.37
C CYS A 108 -11.59 -49.95 12.37
N THR A 109 -11.91 -50.44 13.56
CA THR A 109 -13.02 -51.37 13.79
C THR A 109 -14.36 -50.63 13.67
N TYR A 110 -15.43 -51.36 13.34
CA TYR A 110 -16.82 -50.86 13.28
C TYR A 110 -17.30 -50.10 14.53
N ILE A 111 -16.56 -50.19 15.64
CA ILE A 111 -16.81 -49.45 16.88
C ILE A 111 -16.53 -47.95 16.69
N HIS A 112 -15.59 -47.59 15.81
CA HIS A 112 -15.38 -46.21 15.38
C HIS A 112 -16.31 -45.90 14.21
N ASN A 113 -17.11 -44.83 14.32
CA ASN A 113 -17.98 -44.36 13.24
C ASN A 113 -17.22 -44.34 11.89
N ASN A 114 -17.79 -44.95 10.85
CA ASN A 114 -17.20 -45.01 9.49
C ASN A 114 -16.75 -43.62 8.99
N VAL A 115 -17.45 -42.56 9.39
CA VAL A 115 -17.10 -41.17 9.10
C VAL A 115 -15.73 -40.77 9.67
N TYR A 116 -15.41 -41.20 10.88
CA TYR A 116 -14.11 -40.96 11.51
C TYR A 116 -12.99 -41.70 10.78
N CYS A 117 -13.21 -42.98 10.45
CA CYS A 117 -12.24 -43.78 9.70
C CYS A 117 -11.99 -43.19 8.31
N MET A 118 -13.05 -42.74 7.62
CA MET A 118 -12.92 -42.07 6.32
C MET A 118 -12.14 -40.77 6.44
N LYS A 119 -12.38 -39.97 7.48
CA LYS A 119 -11.62 -38.73 7.73
C LYS A 119 -10.14 -39.01 7.94
N GLN A 120 -9.79 -40.03 8.73
CA GLN A 120 -8.40 -40.42 8.96
C GLN A 120 -7.73 -40.98 7.70
N PHE A 121 -8.45 -41.78 6.93
CA PHE A 121 -7.98 -42.26 5.63
C PHE A 121 -7.67 -41.10 4.69
N ILE A 122 -8.59 -40.16 4.53
CA ILE A 122 -8.40 -38.97 3.67
C ILE A 122 -7.20 -38.15 4.16
N ASN A 123 -7.05 -37.93 5.48
CA ASN A 123 -5.91 -37.20 6.02
C ASN A 123 -4.58 -37.91 5.70
N ASN A 124 -4.51 -39.22 5.88
CA ASN A 124 -3.31 -40.01 5.54
C ASN A 124 -3.00 -39.97 4.04
N LEU A 125 -4.04 -39.96 3.21
CA LEU A 125 -3.93 -39.87 1.76
C LEU A 125 -3.33 -38.52 1.32
N PHE A 126 -3.69 -37.41 1.99
CA PHE A 126 -3.10 -36.09 1.73
C PHE A 126 -1.72 -35.87 2.36
N ASN A 127 -1.45 -36.49 3.51
CA ASN A 127 -0.14 -36.40 4.18
C ASN A 127 0.93 -37.29 3.53
N SER A 128 0.53 -38.22 2.67
CA SER A 128 1.43 -39.00 1.83
C SER A 128 2.22 -38.08 0.90
N ASN A 129 3.56 -38.19 0.90
CA ASN A 129 4.43 -37.47 -0.03
C ASN A 129 4.19 -37.86 -1.51
N ASN A 130 3.37 -38.88 -1.78
CA ASN A 130 3.01 -39.30 -3.13
C ASN A 130 1.76 -38.56 -3.62
N GLN A 131 1.91 -37.27 -3.96
CA GLN A 131 0.83 -36.45 -4.56
C GLN A 131 0.21 -37.11 -5.82
N THR A 132 0.99 -37.90 -6.56
CA THR A 132 0.53 -38.66 -7.73
C THR A 132 -0.57 -39.67 -7.41
N GLN A 133 -0.63 -40.19 -6.18
CA GLN A 133 -1.67 -41.14 -5.77
C GLN A 133 -3.01 -40.44 -5.56
N VAL A 134 -3.01 -39.19 -5.06
CA VAL A 134 -4.25 -38.43 -4.80
C VAL A 134 -4.97 -38.09 -6.09
N VAL A 135 -4.23 -37.72 -7.13
CA VAL A 135 -4.78 -37.37 -8.46
C VAL A 135 -5.55 -38.55 -9.05
N ASN A 136 -5.13 -39.79 -8.79
CA ASN A 136 -5.77 -40.97 -9.35
C ASN A 136 -7.20 -41.18 -8.85
N TYR A 137 -7.52 -40.74 -7.63
CA TYR A 137 -8.87 -40.83 -7.06
C TYR A 137 -9.81 -39.72 -7.54
N GLY A 138 -9.29 -38.70 -8.22
CA GLY A 138 -10.08 -37.62 -8.79
C GLY A 138 -10.88 -38.04 -10.03
N TYR A 139 -11.69 -37.11 -10.50
CA TYR A 139 -12.39 -37.19 -11.78
C TYR A 139 -11.42 -36.86 -12.92
N ASP A 140 -11.45 -37.65 -13.98
CA ASP A 140 -10.87 -37.21 -15.24
C ASP A 140 -11.81 -36.16 -15.85
N ILE A 141 -11.26 -35.09 -16.39
CA ILE A 141 -12.01 -34.08 -17.13
C ILE A 141 -12.75 -34.68 -18.32
N ASN A 142 -12.24 -35.76 -18.91
CA ASN A 142 -12.93 -36.50 -19.97
C ASN A 142 -14.25 -37.13 -19.49
N ASP A 143 -14.36 -37.46 -18.20
CA ASP A 143 -15.60 -38.01 -17.61
C ASP A 143 -16.62 -36.90 -17.29
N LEU A 144 -16.14 -35.68 -17.02
CA LEU A 144 -16.96 -34.54 -16.60
C LEU A 144 -17.46 -33.70 -17.77
N LEU A 145 -16.66 -33.60 -18.84
CA LEU A 145 -16.91 -32.69 -19.95
C LEU A 145 -17.66 -33.40 -21.09
N ALA A 146 -18.99 -33.23 -21.13
CA ALA A 146 -19.80 -33.78 -22.22
C ALA A 146 -19.57 -33.07 -23.58
N GLY A 147 -19.12 -31.81 -23.55
CA GLY A 147 -18.79 -31.04 -24.74
C GLY A 147 -18.22 -29.66 -24.39
N CYS A 148 -17.44 -29.08 -25.29
CA CYS A 148 -16.91 -27.73 -25.13
C CYS A 148 -16.90 -27.01 -26.48
N ASN A 149 -17.47 -25.81 -26.51
CA ASN A 149 -17.45 -24.95 -27.68
C ASN A 149 -17.10 -23.53 -27.23
N TYR A 150 -16.09 -22.94 -27.86
CA TYR A 150 -15.69 -21.55 -27.65
C TYR A 150 -15.60 -20.85 -29.01
N ASN A 151 -16.42 -19.81 -29.19
CA ASN A 151 -16.52 -19.06 -30.44
C ASN A 151 -16.76 -19.95 -31.67
N ILE A 152 -17.72 -20.89 -31.58
CA ILE A 152 -18.10 -21.84 -32.65
C ILE A 152 -17.02 -22.92 -32.93
N LEU A 153 -15.86 -22.84 -32.28
CA LEU A 153 -14.81 -23.84 -32.37
C LEU A 153 -14.96 -24.89 -31.25
N ASN A 154 -14.94 -26.16 -31.63
CA ASN A 154 -14.95 -27.26 -30.68
C ASN A 154 -13.61 -27.33 -29.93
N CYS A 155 -13.64 -27.31 -28.60
CA CYS A 155 -12.42 -27.34 -27.80
C CYS A 155 -11.84 -28.76 -27.82
N ARG A 156 -10.53 -28.89 -28.10
CA ARG A 156 -9.83 -30.14 -27.84
C ARG A 156 -9.23 -30.12 -26.45
N HIS A 157 -9.45 -31.20 -25.72
CA HIS A 157 -8.81 -31.38 -24.43
C HIS A 157 -7.30 -31.59 -24.64
N LYS A 158 -6.47 -30.71 -24.08
CA LYS A 158 -5.01 -30.88 -24.05
C LYS A 158 -4.58 -30.89 -22.59
N LEU A 159 -4.36 -32.10 -22.05
CA LEU A 159 -3.83 -32.29 -20.70
C LEU A 159 -2.47 -31.59 -20.60
N LYS A 160 -2.41 -30.48 -19.87
CA LYS A 160 -1.16 -29.96 -19.32
C LYS A 160 -1.20 -30.25 -17.83
N TYR A 161 -0.47 -31.28 -17.42
CA TYR A 161 -0.17 -31.47 -16.00
C TYR A 161 0.75 -30.31 -15.59
N ILE A 162 0.27 -29.47 -14.68
CA ILE A 162 1.12 -28.52 -13.97
C ILE A 162 1.87 -29.39 -12.95
N GLN A 163 3.14 -29.71 -13.28
CA GLN A 163 4.06 -30.39 -12.37
C GLN A 163 4.64 -29.39 -11.36
#